data_AF-A0A3R9Z4A9-F1
#
_entry.id   AF-A0A3R9Z4A9-F1
#
_cell.length_a   1.000
_cell.length_b   1.000
_cell.length_c   1.000
_cell.angle_alpha   90.00
_cell.angle_beta   90.00
_cell.angle_gamma   90.00
#
_symmetry.space_group_name_H-M   'P 1'
#
loop_
_entity.id
_entity.type
_entity.pdbx_description
1 polymer ?
#
loop_
_entity_poly.entity_id
_entity_poly.type
_entity_poly.pdbx_seq_one_letter_code
_entity_poly.pdbx_strand_id
1 'polypeptide(L)'
;MNGHKIICGSLAGACVVGAIAMLARAQPEIAPPDIFFAGLFLFFVFVFIWAGWWDEAVNDNAEPSLAERTVATGWLWMRRLVCWGGAFFSLLIAASMVAKGIQPEQVPVVVLAVSIGGVLIWAGLKGFGRVRGMSDDAAVHAERRKRYGWWF
;
A
#
# COMPACT_ATOMS: atom_id res chain seq x y z
N MET A 1 6.37 21.43 10.54
CA MET A 1 6.41 20.12 9.84
C MET A 1 6.00 19.05 10.86
N ASN A 2 4.93 18.29 10.63
CA ASN A 2 4.42 17.32 11.61
C ASN A 2 5.45 16.21 11.89
N GLY A 3 5.70 15.89 13.16
CA GLY A 3 6.65 14.83 13.55
C GLY A 3 6.34 13.48 12.92
N HIS A 4 5.07 13.18 12.67
CA HIS A 4 4.62 11.98 11.95
C HIS A 4 5.24 11.88 10.55
N LYS A 5 5.21 12.96 9.76
CA LYS A 5 5.79 13.01 8.41
C LYS A 5 7.28 12.74 8.40
N ILE A 6 7.99 13.24 9.41
CA ILE A 6 9.45 13.03 9.56
C ILE A 6 9.72 11.56 9.85
N ILE A 7 9.01 10.96 10.79
CA ILE A 7 9.16 9.53 11.15
C ILE A 7 8.88 8.64 9.94
N CYS A 8 7.76 8.86 9.25
CA CYS A 8 7.41 8.09 8.05
C CYS A 8 8.43 8.30 6.91
N GLY A 9 8.90 9.52 6.69
CA GLY A 9 9.95 9.81 5.70
C GLY A 9 11.27 9.10 6.03
N SER A 10 11.69 9.09 7.30
CA SER A 10 12.89 8.40 7.76
C SER A 10 12.77 6.88 7.61
N LEU A 11 11.61 6.31 7.95
CA LEU A 11 11.34 4.88 7.78
C LEU A 11 11.32 4.47 6.30
N ALA A 12 10.71 5.29 5.43
CA ALA A 12 10.77 5.10 4.00
C ALA A 12 12.23 5.12 3.49
N GLY A 13 13.03 6.10 3.92
CA GLY A 13 14.45 6.17 3.59
C GLY A 13 15.23 4.93 4.04
N ALA A 14 15.00 4.45 5.26
CA ALA A 14 15.63 3.23 5.78
C ALA A 14 15.27 1.99 4.94
N CYS A 15 14.01 1.88 4.49
CA CYS A 15 13.59 0.80 3.61
C CYS A 15 14.24 0.86 2.23
N VAL A 16 14.43 2.06 1.65
CA VAL A 16 15.18 2.22 0.38
C VAL A 16 16.62 1.72 0.54
N VAL A 17 17.30 2.13 1.61
CA VAL A 17 18.66 1.68 1.91
C VAL A 17 18.71 0.15 2.10
N GLY A 18 17.73 -0.42 2.80
CA GLY A 18 17.59 -1.87 2.97
C GLY A 18 17.43 -2.61 1.64
N ALA A 19 16.58 -2.11 0.73
CA ALA A 19 16.41 -2.70 -0.60
C ALA A 19 17.71 -2.67 -1.42
N ILE A 20 18.41 -1.54 -1.43
CA ILE A 20 19.71 -1.40 -2.12
C ILE A 20 20.75 -2.36 -1.53
N ALA A 21 20.84 -2.43 -0.20
CA ALA A 21 21.77 -3.34 0.48
C ALA A 21 21.46 -4.82 0.16
N MET A 22 20.18 -5.20 0.09
CA MET A 22 19.77 -6.55 -0.30
C MET A 22 20.17 -6.90 -1.73
N LEU A 23 20.03 -5.97 -2.68
CA LEU A 23 20.41 -6.20 -4.07
C LEU A 23 21.94 -6.16 -4.27
N ALA A 24 22.64 -5.30 -3.53
CA ALA A 24 24.09 -5.20 -3.57
C ALA A 24 24.78 -6.46 -3.01
N ARG A 25 24.26 -7.03 -1.91
CA ARG A 25 24.79 -8.30 -1.35
C ARG A 25 24.58 -9.51 -2.27
N ALA A 26 23.62 -9.43 -3.19
CA ALA A 26 23.24 -10.52 -4.08
C ALA A 26 24.05 -10.53 -5.39
N GLN A 27 25.04 -9.65 -5.55
CA GLN A 27 25.89 -9.66 -6.74
C GLN A 27 26.92 -10.80 -6.67
N PRO A 28 27.20 -11.51 -7.80
CA PRO A 28 26.70 -11.24 -9.16
C PRO A 28 25.36 -11.91 -9.50
N GLU A 29 24.90 -12.90 -8.73
CA GLU A 29 23.69 -13.67 -9.03
C GLU A 29 22.55 -13.35 -8.06
N ILE A 30 21.55 -12.64 -8.56
CA ILE A 30 20.38 -12.27 -7.78
C ILE A 30 19.44 -13.49 -7.67
N ALA A 31 19.34 -14.07 -6.48
CA ALA A 31 18.45 -15.20 -6.23
C ALA A 31 17.00 -14.72 -5.99
N PRO A 32 15.99 -15.58 -6.21
CA PRO A 32 14.58 -15.23 -5.95
C PRO A 32 14.29 -14.67 -4.54
N PRO A 33 14.91 -15.15 -3.45
CA PRO A 33 14.72 -14.55 -2.12
C PRO A 33 15.19 -13.09 -2.04
N ASP A 34 16.25 -12.72 -2.75
CA ASP A 34 16.80 -11.37 -2.73
C ASP A 34 15.83 -10.37 -3.37
N ILE A 35 15.22 -10.79 -4.49
CA ILE A 35 14.15 -10.04 -5.17
C ILE A 35 12.94 -9.90 -4.24
N PHE A 36 12.55 -10.98 -3.55
CA PHE A 36 11.42 -10.96 -2.62
C PHE A 36 11.65 -9.95 -1.48
N PHE A 37 12.79 -10.00 -0.79
CA PHE A 37 13.07 -9.10 0.33
C PHE A 37 13.27 -7.65 -0.13
N ALA A 38 13.94 -7.42 -1.26
CA ALA A 38 14.04 -6.09 -1.85
C ALA A 38 12.65 -5.52 -2.20
N GLY A 39 11.77 -6.35 -2.78
CA GLY A 39 10.38 -6.00 -3.05
C GLY A 39 9.60 -5.68 -1.77
N LEU A 40 9.81 -6.44 -0.69
CA LEU A 40 9.19 -6.19 0.61
C LEU A 40 9.62 -4.83 1.20
N PHE A 41 10.91 -4.50 1.11
CA PHE A 41 11.41 -3.18 1.51
C PHE A 41 10.76 -2.06 0.71
N LEU A 42 10.68 -2.20 -0.62
CA LEU A 42 9.99 -1.22 -1.48
C LEU A 42 8.50 -1.10 -1.16
N PHE A 43 7.83 -2.20 -0.81
CA PHE A 43 6.45 -2.17 -0.33
C PHE A 43 6.32 -1.35 0.96
N PHE A 44 7.24 -1.50 1.91
CA PHE A 44 7.25 -0.69 3.13
C PHE A 44 7.52 0.79 2.86
N VAL A 45 8.38 1.14 1.89
CA VAL A 45 8.54 2.53 1.43
C VAL A 45 7.19 3.12 1.05
N PHE A 46 6.43 2.40 0.23
CA PHE A 46 5.10 2.82 -0.19
C PHE A 46 4.13 2.98 1.00
N VAL A 47 4.12 2.04 1.95
CA VAL A 47 3.29 2.11 3.17
C VAL A 47 3.64 3.33 4.02
N PHE A 48 4.92 3.63 4.23
CA PHE A 48 5.34 4.77 5.04
C PHE A 48 5.05 6.11 4.37
N ILE A 49 5.25 6.22 3.05
CA ILE A 49 4.86 7.42 2.30
C ILE A 49 3.35 7.62 2.38
N TRP A 50 2.56 6.54 2.29
CA TRP A 50 1.11 6.60 2.47
C TRP A 50 0.75 7.18 3.84
N ALA A 51 1.21 6.54 4.91
CA ALA A 51 0.86 6.89 6.29
C ALA A 51 1.29 8.33 6.63
N GLY A 52 2.50 8.73 6.22
CA GLY A 52 3.03 10.05 6.54
C GLY A 52 2.39 11.17 5.73
N TRP A 53 2.20 10.98 4.43
CA TRP A 53 1.81 12.08 3.56
C TRP A 53 0.29 12.17 3.44
N TRP A 54 -0.41 11.07 3.19
CA TRP A 54 -1.78 11.14 2.67
C TRP A 54 -2.86 11.17 3.77
N ASP A 55 -2.60 10.61 4.95
CA ASP A 55 -3.54 10.67 6.08
C ASP A 55 -3.66 12.10 6.65
N GLU A 56 -2.62 12.92 6.53
CA GLU A 56 -2.60 14.29 7.07
C GLU A 56 -2.77 15.41 6.03
N ALA A 57 -2.60 15.17 4.72
CA ALA A 57 -2.41 16.25 3.74
C ALA A 57 -3.66 17.00 3.25
N VAL A 58 -4.87 16.74 3.77
CA VAL A 58 -6.08 17.37 3.23
C VAL A 58 -6.92 18.01 4.33
N ASN A 59 -6.43 19.15 4.83
CA ASN A 59 -7.18 20.08 5.68
C ASN A 59 -7.09 21.55 5.21
N ASP A 60 -6.46 21.82 4.06
CA ASP A 60 -6.38 23.19 3.55
C ASP A 60 -7.61 23.51 2.68
N ASN A 61 -8.26 24.65 2.92
CA ASN A 61 -9.46 25.08 2.19
C ASN A 61 -9.15 25.68 0.81
N ALA A 62 -7.87 25.81 0.46
CA ALA A 62 -7.44 26.29 -0.84
C ALA A 62 -7.84 25.33 -1.98
N GLU A 63 -8.17 25.89 -3.15
CA GLU A 63 -8.38 25.09 -4.35
C GLU A 63 -7.11 24.32 -4.72
N PRO A 64 -7.21 23.02 -5.06
CA PRO A 64 -6.04 22.22 -5.37
C PRO A 64 -5.43 22.65 -6.70
N SER A 65 -4.13 22.97 -6.64
CA SER A 65 -3.33 23.29 -7.83
C SER A 65 -3.27 22.12 -8.83
N LEU A 66 -2.94 22.41 -10.09
CA LEU A 66 -2.75 21.36 -11.11
C LEU A 66 -1.68 20.34 -10.70
N ALA A 67 -0.59 20.80 -10.06
CA ALA A 67 0.45 19.92 -9.56
C ALA A 67 -0.07 19.00 -8.46
N GLU A 68 -0.86 19.53 -7.51
CA GLU A 68 -1.49 18.72 -6.46
C GLU A 68 -2.44 17.67 -7.04
N ARG A 69 -3.27 18.04 -8.03
CA ARG A 69 -4.19 17.12 -8.71
C ARG A 69 -3.45 15.99 -9.42
N THR A 70 -2.37 16.30 -10.12
CA THR A 70 -1.55 15.29 -10.83
C THR A 70 -0.89 14.34 -9.85
N VAL A 71 -0.27 14.85 -8.78
CA VAL A 71 0.35 14.02 -7.75
C VAL A 71 -0.69 13.16 -7.03
N ALA A 72 -1.84 13.73 -6.66
CA ALA A 72 -2.93 13.01 -6.02
C ALA A 72 -3.47 11.87 -6.91
N THR A 73 -3.62 12.14 -8.21
CA THR A 73 -4.11 11.15 -9.19
C THR A 73 -3.07 10.06 -9.42
N GLY A 74 -1.80 10.43 -9.57
CA GLY A 74 -0.70 9.48 -9.68
C GLY A 74 -0.60 8.57 -8.45
N TRP A 75 -0.71 9.16 -7.26
CA TRP A 75 -0.73 8.43 -6.00
C TRP A 75 -1.91 7.45 -5.90
N LEU A 76 -3.11 7.89 -6.30
CA LEU A 76 -4.31 7.05 -6.31
C LEU A 76 -4.15 5.82 -7.22
N TRP A 77 -3.61 6.01 -8.42
CA TRP A 77 -3.35 4.91 -9.36
C TRP A 77 -2.25 3.98 -8.88
N MET A 78 -1.13 4.54 -8.38
CA MET A 78 -0.05 3.75 -7.82
C MET A 78 -0.57 2.88 -6.65
N ARG A 79 -1.37 3.46 -5.77
CA ARG A 79 -2.03 2.73 -4.69
C ARG A 79 -2.92 1.62 -5.21
N ARG A 80 -3.76 1.88 -6.21
CA ARG A 80 -4.60 0.85 -6.82
C ARG A 80 -3.78 -0.29 -7.39
N LEU A 81 -2.71 0.00 -8.12
CA LEU A 81 -1.83 -1.01 -8.69
C LEU A 81 -1.18 -1.88 -7.60
N VAL A 82 -0.62 -1.25 -6.56
CA VAL A 82 0.03 -1.97 -5.45
C VAL A 82 -0.99 -2.82 -4.68
N CYS A 83 -2.13 -2.23 -4.32
CA CYS A 83 -3.17 -2.91 -3.55
C CYS A 83 -3.84 -4.03 -4.35
N TRP A 84 -4.22 -3.79 -5.61
CA TRP A 84 -4.85 -4.81 -6.44
C TRP A 84 -3.87 -5.92 -6.83
N GLY A 85 -2.60 -5.57 -7.10
CA GLY A 85 -1.55 -6.55 -7.33
C GLY A 85 -1.34 -7.44 -6.10
N GLY A 86 -1.16 -6.84 -4.92
CA GLY A 86 -1.00 -7.59 -3.68
C GLY A 86 -2.23 -8.44 -3.33
N ALA A 87 -3.44 -7.92 -3.57
CA ALA A 87 -4.68 -8.68 -3.40
C ALA A 87 -4.74 -9.87 -4.35
N PHE A 88 -4.41 -9.67 -5.62
CA PHE A 88 -4.38 -10.72 -6.62
C PHE A 88 -3.43 -11.85 -6.21
N PHE A 89 -2.20 -11.53 -5.81
CA PHE A 89 -1.24 -12.55 -5.35
C PHE A 89 -1.73 -13.27 -4.08
N SER A 90 -2.27 -12.54 -3.11
CA SER A 90 -2.77 -13.12 -1.86
C SER A 90 -3.93 -14.09 -2.11
N LEU A 91 -4.89 -13.69 -2.96
CA LEU A 91 -6.02 -14.53 -3.32
C LEU A 91 -5.60 -15.69 -4.23
N LEU A 92 -4.60 -15.53 -5.08
CA LEU A 92 -4.04 -16.60 -5.90
C LEU A 92 -3.37 -17.68 -5.03
N ILE A 93 -2.63 -17.28 -3.99
CA ILE A 93 -2.07 -18.20 -2.99
C ILE A 93 -3.21 -18.99 -2.34
N ALA A 94 -4.23 -18.30 -1.80
CA ALA A 94 -5.38 -18.95 -1.17
C ALA A 94 -6.08 -19.93 -2.13
N ALA A 95 -6.37 -19.51 -3.36
CA ALA A 95 -7.00 -20.35 -4.38
C ALA A 95 -6.14 -21.58 -4.74
N SER A 96 -4.81 -21.42 -4.82
CA SER A 96 -3.90 -22.53 -5.10
C SER A 96 -3.89 -23.59 -3.99
N MET A 97 -4.05 -23.16 -2.74
CA MET A 97 -4.14 -24.07 -1.58
C MET A 97 -5.48 -24.79 -1.54
N VAL A 98 -6.57 -24.09 -1.86
CA VAL A 98 -7.91 -24.71 -2.02
C VAL A 98 -7.87 -25.79 -3.10
N ALA A 99 -7.31 -25.48 -4.29
CA ALA A 99 -7.27 -26.41 -5.41
C ALA A 99 -6.44 -27.67 -5.13
N LYS A 100 -5.43 -27.59 -4.27
CA LYS A 100 -4.58 -28.73 -3.85
C LYS A 100 -5.14 -29.52 -2.68
N GLY A 101 -6.26 -29.08 -2.09
CA GLY A 101 -6.80 -29.62 -0.85
C GLY A 101 -6.12 -29.03 0.37
N ILE A 102 -6.89 -28.31 1.19
CA ILE A 102 -6.39 -27.65 2.39
C ILE A 102 -6.26 -28.65 3.53
N GLN A 103 -5.09 -28.72 4.15
CA GLN A 103 -4.89 -29.44 5.40
C GLN A 103 -5.25 -28.55 6.62
N PRO A 104 -5.68 -29.12 7.76
CA PRO A 104 -6.08 -28.33 8.93
C PRO A 104 -5.04 -27.31 9.41
N GLU A 105 -3.76 -27.68 9.36
CA GLU A 105 -2.61 -26.83 9.70
C GLU A 105 -2.40 -25.63 8.75
N GLN A 106 -2.95 -25.70 7.54
CA GLN A 106 -2.85 -24.67 6.51
C GLN A 106 -4.02 -23.68 6.55
N VAL A 107 -5.10 -24.00 7.27
CA VAL A 107 -6.29 -23.14 7.39
C VAL A 107 -5.93 -21.72 7.87
N PRO A 108 -5.05 -21.51 8.88
CA PRO A 108 -4.67 -20.17 9.29
C PRO A 108 -4.02 -19.34 8.18
N VAL A 109 -3.20 -19.97 7.34
CA VAL A 109 -2.52 -19.31 6.22
C VAL A 109 -3.52 -18.87 5.15
N VAL A 110 -4.50 -19.72 4.84
CA VAL A 110 -5.56 -19.39 3.88
C VAL A 110 -6.43 -18.25 4.40
N VAL A 111 -6.85 -18.31 5.66
CA VAL A 111 -7.64 -17.24 6.29
C VAL A 111 -6.87 -15.92 6.29
N LEU A 112 -5.58 -15.95 6.60
CA LEU A 112 -4.72 -14.78 6.57
C LEU A 112 -4.59 -14.21 5.14
N ALA A 113 -4.33 -15.06 4.15
CA ALA A 113 -4.18 -14.64 2.75
C ALA A 113 -5.47 -13.99 2.21
N VAL A 114 -6.64 -14.57 2.52
CA VAL A 114 -7.95 -14.00 2.16
C VAL A 114 -8.19 -12.67 2.87
N SER A 115 -7.87 -12.60 4.17
CA SER A 115 -8.04 -11.38 4.97
C SER A 115 -7.16 -10.24 4.45
N ILE A 116 -5.89 -10.51 4.18
CA ILE A 116 -4.96 -9.55 3.56
C ILE A 116 -5.47 -9.12 2.19
N GLY A 117 -5.90 -10.07 1.35
CA GLY A 117 -6.47 -9.76 0.04
C GLY A 117 -7.69 -8.83 0.13
N GLY A 118 -8.61 -9.10 1.06
CA GLY A 118 -9.79 -8.28 1.31
C GLY A 118 -9.44 -6.85 1.76
N VAL A 119 -8.51 -6.72 2.72
CA VAL A 119 -8.03 -5.42 3.19
C VAL A 119 -7.35 -4.64 2.06
N LEU A 120 -6.55 -5.31 1.22
CA LEU A 120 -5.91 -4.68 0.07
C LEU A 120 -6.93 -4.22 -0.98
N ILE A 121 -7.97 -5.02 -1.27
CA ILE A 121 -9.06 -4.59 -2.15
C ILE A 121 -9.74 -3.34 -1.59
N TRP A 122 -10.08 -3.35 -0.31
CA TRP A 122 -10.69 -2.20 0.38
C TRP A 122 -9.80 -0.94 0.28
N ALA A 123 -8.53 -1.09 0.61
CA ALA A 123 -7.53 -0.03 0.57
C ALA A 123 -7.26 0.47 -0.87
N GLY A 124 -7.36 -0.37 -1.88
CA GLY A 124 -7.30 0.03 -3.29
C GLY A 124 -8.53 0.83 -3.74
N LEU A 125 -9.73 0.43 -3.28
CA LEU A 125 -10.98 1.08 -3.64
C LEU A 125 -11.16 2.43 -2.96
N LYS A 126 -11.11 2.46 -1.63
CA LYS A 126 -11.37 3.66 -0.82
C LYS A 126 -10.07 4.30 -0.36
N GLY A 127 -9.11 3.46 0.04
CA GLY A 127 -7.98 3.87 0.84
C GLY A 127 -8.36 4.04 2.30
N PHE A 128 -7.38 4.40 3.12
CA PHE A 128 -7.61 4.69 4.53
C PHE A 128 -8.03 6.15 4.73
N GLY A 129 -8.97 6.32 5.65
CA GLY A 129 -9.50 7.58 6.14
C GLY A 129 -8.61 8.20 7.20
N ARG A 130 -9.16 9.16 7.95
CA ARG A 130 -8.43 9.93 8.96
C ARG A 130 -8.52 9.29 10.34
N VAL A 131 -9.54 8.49 10.60
CA VAL A 131 -9.71 7.80 11.89
C VAL A 131 -9.00 6.45 11.90
N ARG A 132 -8.62 5.99 13.10
CA ARG A 132 -8.12 4.62 13.30
C ARG A 132 -9.28 3.65 13.13
N GLY A 133 -9.50 3.18 11.91
CA GLY A 133 -10.59 2.27 11.54
C GLY A 133 -10.88 2.32 10.03
N MET A 134 -11.98 1.69 9.62
CA MET A 134 -12.47 1.72 8.23
C MET A 134 -13.78 2.53 8.08
N SER A 135 -14.23 3.19 9.16
CA SER A 135 -15.56 3.80 9.23
C SER A 135 -15.69 5.09 8.42
N ASP A 136 -14.61 5.87 8.29
CA ASP A 136 -14.61 7.12 7.54
C ASP A 136 -13.97 7.01 6.15
N ASP A 137 -13.33 5.89 5.81
CA ASP A 137 -12.66 5.63 4.53
C ASP A 137 -13.51 6.03 3.32
N ALA A 138 -14.80 5.66 3.33
CA ALA A 138 -15.72 5.98 2.24
C ALA A 138 -16.03 7.48 2.14
N ALA A 139 -16.21 8.16 3.28
CA ALA A 139 -16.49 9.60 3.34
C ALA A 139 -15.26 10.40 2.89
N VAL A 140 -14.08 10.05 3.41
CA VAL A 140 -12.80 10.66 3.04
C VAL A 140 -12.49 10.45 1.56
N HIS A 141 -12.80 9.27 1.01
CA HIS A 141 -12.67 9.02 -0.42
C HIS A 141 -13.60 9.93 -1.24
N ALA A 142 -14.86 10.10 -0.82
CA ALA A 142 -15.80 10.98 -1.51
C ALA A 142 -15.37 12.46 -1.45
N GLU A 143 -14.84 12.93 -0.32
CA GLU A 143 -14.25 14.27 -0.19
C GLU A 143 -13.07 14.47 -1.15
N ARG A 144 -12.12 13.52 -1.17
CA ARG A 144 -10.96 13.57 -2.08
C ARG A 144 -11.39 13.51 -3.54
N ARG A 145 -12.40 12.69 -3.87
CA ARG A 145 -13.01 12.61 -5.20
C ARG A 145 -13.55 13.97 -5.64
N LYS A 146 -14.33 14.64 -4.78
CA LYS A 146 -14.88 15.97 -5.05
C LYS A 146 -13.79 17.04 -5.20
N ARG A 147 -12.79 17.03 -4.30
CA ARG A 147 -11.67 17.98 -4.32
C ARG A 147 -10.84 17.87 -5.60
N TYR A 148 -10.47 16.65 -6.00
CA TYR A 148 -9.57 16.42 -7.13
C TYR A 148 -10.30 16.22 -8.47
N GLY A 149 -11.63 16.20 -8.48
CA GLY A 149 -12.43 16.02 -9.70
C GLY A 149 -12.33 14.61 -10.28
N TRP A 150 -12.11 13.59 -9.44
CA TRP A 150 -12.08 12.21 -9.89
C TRP A 150 -13.50 11.75 -10.23
N TRP A 151 -13.66 11.03 -11.35
CA TRP A 151 -14.97 10.56 -11.81
C TRP A 151 -15.34 9.17 -11.27
N PHE A 152 -14.39 8.49 -10.61
CA PHE A 152 -14.48 7.09 -10.22
C PHE A 152 -14.25 6.85 -8.74
#